data_AF-A0A838J490-F1
#
_entry.id   AF-A0A838J490-F1
#
_cell.length_a   1.000
_cell.length_b   1.000
_cell.length_c   1.000
_cell.angle_alpha   90.00
_cell.angle_beta   90.00
_cell.angle_gamma   90.00
#
_symmetry.space_group_name_H-M   'P 1'
#
loop_
_entity.id
_entity.type
_entity.pdbx_description
1 polymer ?
#
loop_
_entity_poly.entity_id
_entity_poly.type
_entity_poly.pdbx_seq_one_letter_code
_entity_poly.pdbx_strand_id
1 'polypeptide(L)'
;MRWARSHSSDLAHLAPLAPLAPLAPLAPLEQDEDERDRSIEDIPGDFDIELELERDELARLLDQALALLPAAVRDVLIERYIHESSHREIAERLGLNEDALVQRLYRGKLALRRVITTKMGEEASAFGIALNDEERLRQETRIWCPLCRAHKLTKYIDSSTHRTHFSCPHCQHIATAINPQMLGRVSSPRPMLTLQLAQLHDYYKQAICVGEGICSVLIACISIAASTSRTVPEPPLSVVEAKAITGIRREWADGLRMIRGERILVVLLSTFAIMGLGEGVMGTLYPIFVYRVLHGGTLQIGILMSAQAVGALLGGVLIGWAGRRITSRWLLCLSAMLFGLLDLAIFNTPALFPFFWLSITLFILVGVPGIAMRTGMFTLMQEKTSDAYRGRVFGVLNTITGLFLLTGAVVAGIVTDHLGIVTVLNLQGAGYIVAGIVLAILLPRWSNQPVKEASIPVAKERT
;
A
#
# COMPACT_ATOMS: atom_id res chain seq x y z
N MET A 1 17.92 -28.31 33.65
CA MET A 1 17.59 -26.94 33.15
C MET A 1 18.35 -26.50 31.89
N ARG A 2 19.54 -27.03 31.55
CA ARG A 2 20.20 -26.74 30.25
C ARG A 2 19.56 -27.48 29.07
N TRP A 3 19.06 -28.70 29.28
CA TRP A 3 18.31 -29.48 28.28
C TRP A 3 17.00 -28.80 27.82
N ALA A 4 16.25 -28.17 28.72
CA ALA A 4 15.02 -27.44 28.39
C ALA A 4 15.26 -26.08 27.68
N ARG A 5 16.50 -25.53 27.75
CA ARG A 5 16.89 -24.33 27.00
C ARG A 5 17.41 -24.64 25.60
N SER A 6 17.95 -25.84 25.34
CA SER A 6 18.34 -26.26 24.00
C SER A 6 17.16 -26.80 23.17
N HIS A 7 16.14 -27.40 23.80
CA HIS A 7 14.97 -27.92 23.07
C HIS A 7 13.86 -26.89 22.81
N SER A 8 13.76 -25.79 23.57
CA SER A 8 12.71 -24.77 23.33
C SER A 8 13.08 -23.78 22.22
N SER A 9 14.37 -23.63 21.89
CA SER A 9 14.82 -22.87 20.71
C SER A 9 14.53 -23.59 19.39
N ASP A 10 14.38 -24.92 19.41
CA ASP A 10 14.20 -25.73 18.20
C ASP A 10 12.75 -26.10 17.88
N LEU A 11 11.80 -25.84 18.79
CA LEU A 11 10.37 -26.08 18.55
C LEU A 11 9.63 -24.86 17.98
N ALA A 12 10.24 -23.68 17.93
CA ALA A 12 9.69 -22.54 17.19
C ALA A 12 9.67 -22.78 15.66
N HIS A 13 10.42 -23.79 15.19
CA HIS A 13 10.51 -24.17 13.78
C HIS A 13 9.34 -25.04 13.30
N LEU A 14 8.45 -25.51 14.19
CA LEU A 14 7.46 -26.55 13.88
C LEU A 14 5.98 -26.13 14.00
N ALA A 15 5.66 -24.84 13.96
CA ALA A 15 4.27 -24.39 13.77
C ALA A 15 4.07 -23.96 12.31
N PRO A 16 3.43 -24.73 11.42
CA PRO A 16 3.20 -24.28 10.05
C PRO A 16 2.19 -23.12 10.06
N LEU A 17 2.67 -21.90 9.84
CA LEU A 17 1.81 -20.80 9.38
C LEU A 17 1.85 -20.84 7.86
N ALA A 18 0.65 -20.86 7.24
CA ALA A 18 0.51 -20.83 5.79
C ALA A 18 1.30 -19.64 5.19
N PRO A 19 2.01 -19.83 4.07
CA PRO A 19 2.86 -18.78 3.50
C PRO A 19 1.99 -17.63 3.00
N LEU A 20 2.28 -16.41 3.46
CA LEU A 20 1.96 -15.21 2.68
C LEU A 20 2.72 -15.34 1.35
N ALA A 21 1.98 -15.32 0.25
CA ALA A 21 2.58 -15.42 -1.09
C ALA A 21 3.68 -14.35 -1.26
N PRO A 22 4.84 -14.69 -1.85
CA PRO A 22 5.85 -13.70 -2.17
C PRO A 22 5.28 -12.71 -3.19
N LEU A 23 5.40 -11.42 -2.91
CA LEU A 23 5.26 -10.38 -3.92
C LEU A 23 6.33 -10.66 -4.99
N ALA A 24 5.91 -10.82 -6.24
CA ALA A 24 6.82 -10.99 -7.36
C ALA A 24 7.75 -9.76 -7.46
N PRO A 25 9.05 -9.96 -7.78
CA PRO A 25 9.95 -8.85 -7.99
C PRO A 25 9.50 -8.04 -9.22
N LEU A 26 9.42 -6.72 -9.05
CA LEU A 26 9.30 -5.79 -10.16
C LEU A 26 10.51 -5.97 -11.08
N ALA A 27 10.25 -6.19 -12.37
CA ALA A 27 11.30 -6.23 -13.38
C ALA A 27 12.00 -4.86 -13.48
N PRO A 28 13.33 -4.81 -13.66
CA PRO A 28 14.03 -3.55 -13.87
C PRO A 28 13.59 -2.90 -15.19
N LEU A 29 13.26 -1.62 -15.13
CA LEU A 29 13.21 -0.78 -16.32
C LEU A 29 14.64 -0.55 -16.79
N GLU A 30 14.95 -1.08 -17.97
CA GLU A 30 16.13 -0.71 -18.74
C GLU A 30 16.05 0.79 -19.04
N GLN A 31 17.01 1.54 -18.50
CA GLN A 31 17.39 2.84 -19.04
C GLN A 31 18.46 2.55 -20.08
N ASP A 32 18.22 2.98 -21.32
CA ASP A 32 19.30 3.37 -22.20
C ASP A 32 18.93 4.68 -22.87
N GLU A 33 19.97 5.49 -22.98
CA GLU A 33 19.98 6.92 -23.19
C GLU A 33 19.71 7.29 -24.66
N ASP A 34 19.44 8.60 -24.81
CA ASP A 34 20.00 9.47 -25.84
C ASP A 34 19.10 10.07 -26.94
N GLU A 35 19.33 11.38 -27.08
CA GLU A 35 19.09 12.28 -28.22
C GLU A 35 17.86 13.23 -28.29
N ARG A 36 18.12 14.44 -27.77
CA ARG A 36 18.19 15.73 -28.48
C ARG A 36 16.91 16.48 -28.90
N ASP A 37 16.69 17.56 -28.13
CA ASP A 37 16.81 18.98 -28.53
C ASP A 37 15.63 19.73 -29.19
N ARG A 38 15.58 21.03 -28.82
CA ARG A 38 14.81 22.21 -29.26
C ARG A 38 13.58 22.55 -28.39
N SER A 39 13.43 23.76 -27.85
CA SER A 39 14.17 25.03 -27.98
C SER A 39 13.48 26.06 -27.08
N ILE A 40 14.20 26.81 -26.24
CA ILE A 40 13.91 28.24 -25.94
C ILE A 40 15.24 28.95 -25.71
N GLU A 41 15.57 29.86 -26.62
CA GLU A 41 16.72 30.77 -26.57
C GLU A 41 16.48 31.97 -25.63
N ASP A 42 17.62 32.52 -25.19
CA ASP A 42 17.91 33.92 -24.83
C ASP A 42 17.37 34.55 -23.55
N ILE A 43 18.22 34.57 -22.50
CA ILE A 43 18.57 35.79 -21.74
C ILE A 43 20.06 35.73 -21.34
N PRO A 44 20.94 36.61 -21.85
CA PRO A 44 22.33 36.71 -21.38
C PRO A 44 22.49 37.77 -20.28
N GLY A 45 23.12 37.37 -19.17
CA GLY A 45 23.82 38.28 -18.26
C GLY A 45 23.08 38.67 -16.99
N ASP A 46 22.94 37.74 -16.06
CA ASP A 46 22.96 38.09 -14.63
C ASP A 46 24.06 37.25 -13.98
N PHE A 47 25.06 37.92 -13.42
CA PHE A 47 26.04 37.28 -12.54
C PHE A 47 25.25 36.89 -11.29
N ASP A 48 24.93 35.61 -11.19
CA ASP A 48 24.12 35.08 -10.10
C ASP A 48 24.97 35.08 -8.81
N ILE A 49 25.00 36.24 -8.13
CA ILE A 49 25.72 36.48 -6.88
C ILE A 49 25.31 35.44 -5.83
N GLU A 50 24.07 34.96 -5.90
CA GLU A 50 23.53 33.91 -5.04
C GLU A 50 24.24 32.58 -5.32
N LEU A 51 24.42 32.23 -6.60
CA LEU A 51 25.15 31.03 -7.03
C LEU A 51 26.66 31.08 -6.69
N GLU A 52 27.30 32.26 -6.79
CA GLU A 52 28.70 32.44 -6.38
C GLU A 52 28.86 32.41 -4.84
N LEU A 53 27.92 32.96 -4.07
CA LEU A 53 27.91 32.85 -2.60
C LEU A 53 27.70 31.40 -2.14
N GLU A 54 26.75 30.68 -2.74
CA GLU A 54 26.49 29.27 -2.45
C GLU A 54 27.73 28.41 -2.72
N ARG A 55 28.45 28.70 -3.81
CA ARG A 55 29.69 28.02 -4.16
C ARG A 55 30.82 28.30 -3.16
N ASP A 56 30.97 29.54 -2.71
CA ASP A 56 31.96 29.94 -1.70
C ASP A 56 31.65 29.40 -0.29
N GLU A 57 30.37 29.23 0.04
CA GLU A 57 29.94 28.58 1.29
C GLU A 57 30.14 27.07 1.26
N LEU A 58 29.84 26.43 0.13
CA LEU A 58 30.10 25.00 -0.08
C LEU A 58 31.60 24.68 -0.06
N ALA A 59 32.43 25.53 -0.66
CA ALA A 59 33.89 25.41 -0.61
C ALA A 59 34.42 25.50 0.83
N ARG A 60 33.91 26.46 1.62
CA ARG A 60 34.26 26.59 3.05
C ARG A 60 33.86 25.37 3.87
N LEU A 61 32.68 24.79 3.62
CA LEU A 61 32.24 23.56 4.28
C LEU A 61 33.16 22.36 3.93
N LEU A 62 33.56 22.23 2.67
CA LEU A 62 34.47 21.18 2.24
C LEU A 62 35.85 21.33 2.88
N ASP A 63 36.38 22.55 2.94
CA ASP A 63 37.67 22.84 3.59
C ASP A 63 37.65 22.50 5.09
N GLN A 64 36.57 22.86 5.79
CA GLN A 64 36.38 22.49 7.19
C GLN A 64 36.29 20.96 7.38
N ALA A 65 35.57 20.26 6.51
CA ALA A 65 35.46 18.81 6.54
C ALA A 65 36.81 18.12 6.27
N LEU A 66 37.60 18.63 5.33
CA LEU A 66 38.95 18.15 5.01
C LEU A 66 39.92 18.43 6.17
N ALA A 67 39.82 19.57 6.84
CA ALA A 67 40.67 19.93 7.99
C ALA A 67 40.51 18.96 9.18
N LEU A 68 39.35 18.32 9.31
CA LEU A 68 39.06 17.32 10.35
C LEU A 68 39.63 15.92 10.04
N LEU A 69 40.20 15.71 8.85
CA LEU A 69 40.84 14.45 8.48
C LEU A 69 42.32 14.40 8.89
N PRO A 70 42.86 13.20 9.19
CA PRO A 70 44.30 13.02 9.35
C PRO A 70 45.08 13.48 8.11
N ALA A 71 46.20 14.20 8.28
CA ALA A 71 46.99 14.79 7.19
C ALA A 71 47.29 13.79 6.07
N ALA A 72 47.77 12.60 6.42
CA ALA A 72 48.09 11.54 5.46
C ALA A 72 46.92 11.09 4.55
N VAL A 73 45.68 11.32 4.98
CA VAL A 73 44.46 10.98 4.23
C VAL A 73 43.95 12.19 3.44
N ARG A 74 44.03 13.38 4.05
CA ARG A 74 43.66 14.66 3.44
C ARG A 74 44.53 14.95 2.21
N ASP A 75 45.85 14.80 2.34
CA ASP A 75 46.81 15.19 1.29
C ASP A 75 46.60 14.34 0.02
N VAL A 76 46.27 13.07 0.19
CA VAL A 76 45.92 12.14 -0.90
C VAL A 76 44.62 12.54 -1.60
N LEU A 77 43.63 13.04 -0.87
CA LEU A 77 42.35 13.49 -1.45
C LEU A 77 42.52 14.83 -2.19
N ILE A 78 43.30 15.75 -1.64
CA ILE A 78 43.61 17.05 -2.26
C ILE A 78 44.35 16.82 -3.58
N GLU A 79 45.42 16.04 -3.57
CA GLU A 79 46.18 15.73 -4.79
C GLU A 79 45.31 15.07 -5.87
N ARG A 80 44.39 14.19 -5.48
CA ARG A 80 43.54 13.49 -6.44
C ARG A 80 42.38 14.33 -7.00
N TYR A 81 41.75 15.15 -6.17
CA TYR A 81 40.47 15.80 -6.50
C TYR A 81 40.54 17.32 -6.65
N ILE A 82 41.58 17.95 -6.12
CA ILE A 82 41.81 19.39 -6.27
C ILE A 82 42.90 19.66 -7.31
N HIS A 83 44.00 18.88 -7.27
CA HIS A 83 45.08 18.99 -8.24
C HIS A 83 44.94 18.03 -9.43
N GLU A 84 43.92 17.16 -9.43
CA GLU A 84 43.61 16.18 -10.48
C GLU A 84 44.77 15.24 -10.87
N SER A 85 45.77 15.08 -9.97
CA SER A 85 46.95 14.25 -10.20
C SER A 85 46.59 12.78 -10.44
N SER A 86 47.36 12.09 -11.30
CA SER A 86 47.15 10.67 -11.59
C SER A 86 47.57 9.79 -10.41
N HIS A 87 46.99 8.58 -10.28
CA HIS A 87 47.35 7.67 -9.18
C HIS A 87 48.86 7.36 -9.14
N ARG A 88 49.51 7.30 -10.29
CA ARG A 88 50.95 7.04 -10.39
C ARG A 88 51.79 8.21 -9.87
N GLU A 89 51.46 9.44 -10.27
CA GLU A 89 52.15 10.64 -9.79
C GLU A 89 51.99 10.86 -8.29
N ILE A 90 50.80 10.55 -7.75
CA ILE A 90 50.52 10.63 -6.31
C ILE A 90 51.30 9.55 -5.55
N ALA A 91 51.35 8.33 -6.09
CA ALA A 91 52.09 7.22 -5.50
C ALA A 91 53.60 7.51 -5.45
N GLU A 92 54.18 8.04 -6.54
CA GLU A 92 55.58 8.45 -6.60
C GLU A 92 55.88 9.63 -5.67
N ARG A 93 55.03 10.66 -5.65
CA ARG A 93 55.20 11.86 -4.81
C ARG A 93 55.12 11.55 -3.31
N LEU A 94 54.26 10.62 -2.91
CA LEU A 94 54.06 10.24 -1.50
C LEU A 94 54.87 9.01 -1.07
N GLY A 95 55.68 8.43 -1.96
CA GLY A 95 56.49 7.24 -1.69
C GLY A 95 55.66 5.99 -1.34
N LEU A 96 54.49 5.84 -1.97
CA LEU A 96 53.55 4.74 -1.73
C LEU A 96 53.47 3.81 -2.94
N ASN A 97 53.09 2.55 -2.70
CA ASN A 97 52.67 1.65 -3.78
C ASN A 97 51.24 2.01 -4.23
N GLU A 98 50.91 1.80 -5.51
CA GLU A 98 49.59 2.14 -6.10
C GLU A 98 48.44 1.46 -5.34
N ASP A 99 48.59 0.20 -4.93
CA ASP A 99 47.58 -0.52 -4.13
C ASP A 99 47.35 0.14 -2.76
N ALA A 100 48.43 0.62 -2.13
CA ALA A 100 48.36 1.31 -0.85
C ALA A 100 47.69 2.69 -1.01
N LEU A 101 47.91 3.35 -2.15
CA LEU A 101 47.26 4.61 -2.50
C LEU A 101 45.75 4.42 -2.71
N VAL A 102 45.33 3.42 -3.48
CA VAL A 102 43.91 3.12 -3.73
C VAL A 102 43.18 2.82 -2.42
N GLN A 103 43.78 2.01 -1.55
CA GLN A 103 43.22 1.73 -0.23
C GLN A 103 43.13 2.97 0.66
N ARG A 104 44.12 3.87 0.58
CA ARG A 104 44.14 5.12 1.36
C ARG A 104 43.12 6.13 0.82
N LEU A 105 42.94 6.24 -0.51
CA LEU A 105 41.87 7.03 -1.14
C LEU A 105 40.49 6.53 -0.73
N TYR A 106 40.27 5.22 -0.76
CA TYR A 106 39.00 4.61 -0.35
C TYR A 106 38.67 4.91 1.12
N ARG A 107 39.65 4.71 2.02
CA ARG A 107 39.50 5.05 3.44
C ARG A 107 39.30 6.55 3.66
N GLY A 108 39.93 7.39 2.85
CA GLY A 108 39.77 8.83 2.88
C GLY A 108 38.39 9.30 2.51
N LYS A 109 37.81 8.79 1.42
CA LYS A 109 36.41 9.06 1.05
C LYS A 109 35.44 8.62 2.14
N LEU A 110 35.68 7.46 2.74
CA LEU A 110 34.83 6.94 3.81
C LEU A 110 34.93 7.79 5.09
N ALA A 111 36.13 8.28 5.42
CA ALA A 111 36.36 9.17 6.54
C ALA A 111 35.75 10.55 6.31
N LEU A 112 35.92 11.13 5.10
CA LEU A 112 35.31 12.41 4.72
C LEU A 112 33.79 12.33 4.79
N ARG A 113 33.21 11.27 4.22
CA ARG A 113 31.77 11.00 4.31
C ARG A 113 31.32 10.89 5.77
N ARG A 114 32.09 10.22 6.63
CA ARG A 114 31.77 10.11 8.06
C ARG A 114 31.78 11.48 8.74
N VAL A 115 32.80 12.31 8.52
CA VAL A 115 32.90 13.66 9.09
C VAL A 115 31.71 14.52 8.68
N ILE A 116 31.40 14.57 7.38
CA ILE A 116 30.26 15.33 6.86
C ILE A 116 28.94 14.83 7.49
N THR A 117 28.74 13.51 7.56
CA THR A 117 27.50 12.93 8.12
C THR A 117 27.35 13.06 9.64
N THR A 118 28.44 13.16 10.40
CA THR A 118 28.38 13.09 11.88
C THR A 118 28.59 14.43 12.56
N LYS A 119 29.38 15.32 11.96
CA LYS A 119 29.75 16.61 12.55
C LYS A 119 29.17 17.81 11.82
N MET A 120 28.74 17.66 10.57
CA MET A 120 28.32 18.76 9.69
C MET A 120 27.02 18.45 8.93
N GLY A 121 26.18 17.56 9.49
CA GLY A 121 25.00 17.03 8.80
C GLY A 121 23.87 18.06 8.60
N GLU A 122 23.64 18.93 9.58
CA GLU A 122 22.63 20.00 9.48
C GLU A 122 23.03 21.04 8.41
N GLU A 123 24.28 21.51 8.44
CA GLU A 123 24.83 22.44 7.44
C GLU A 123 24.85 21.83 6.03
N ALA A 124 25.23 20.55 5.88
CA ALA A 124 25.22 19.87 4.57
C ALA A 124 23.80 19.70 3.99
N SER A 125 22.79 19.50 4.84
CA SER A 125 21.40 19.34 4.40
C SER A 125 20.78 20.65 3.86
N ALA A 126 21.28 21.81 4.30
CA ALA A 126 20.84 23.12 3.80
C ALA A 126 21.19 23.33 2.32
N PHE A 127 22.28 22.71 1.83
CA PHE A 127 22.74 22.80 0.44
C PHE A 127 22.20 21.67 -0.46
N GLY A 128 21.08 21.04 -0.07
CA GLY A 128 20.46 19.97 -0.88
C GLY A 128 21.29 18.68 -0.96
N ILE A 129 22.34 18.55 -0.15
CA ILE A 129 23.05 17.28 0.07
C ILE A 129 22.18 16.43 1.00
N ALA A 130 21.03 16.01 0.48
CA ALA A 130 20.12 15.07 1.11
C ALA A 130 20.83 13.70 1.15
N LEU A 131 21.52 13.44 2.25
CA LEU A 131 21.95 12.09 2.57
C LEU A 131 20.71 11.32 2.98
N ASN A 132 20.37 10.27 2.24
CA ASN A 132 19.30 9.31 2.57
C ASN A 132 19.50 8.71 3.97
N ASP A 133 19.11 9.42 5.02
CA ASP A 133 19.27 9.02 6.41
C ASP A 133 18.22 7.98 6.83
N GLU A 134 17.12 7.88 6.07
CA GLU A 134 16.07 6.87 6.25
C GLU A 134 16.54 5.42 6.02
N GLU A 135 17.52 5.21 5.14
CA GLU A 135 18.06 3.89 4.81
C GLU A 135 19.24 3.49 5.70
N ARG A 136 19.97 4.45 6.26
CA ARG A 136 21.18 4.20 7.08
C ARG A 136 20.90 3.96 8.56
N LEU A 137 19.78 4.47 9.09
CA LEU A 137 19.35 4.19 10.47
C LEU A 137 18.70 2.80 10.62
N ARG A 138 18.41 2.13 9.51
CA ARG A 138 17.84 0.79 9.45
C ARG A 138 18.93 -0.28 9.61
N GLN A 139 19.13 -0.73 10.84
CA GLN A 139 20.02 -1.84 11.18
C GLN A 139 19.26 -3.17 11.08
N GLU A 140 19.63 -4.04 10.13
CA GLU A 140 19.16 -5.42 10.10
C GLU A 140 19.64 -6.15 11.38
N THR A 141 18.69 -6.74 12.11
CA THR A 141 18.97 -7.48 13.34
C THR A 141 19.15 -8.96 13.06
N ARG A 142 19.64 -9.73 14.04
CA ARG A 142 19.66 -11.21 13.95
C ARG A 142 18.33 -11.87 14.33
N ILE A 143 17.27 -11.09 14.49
CA ILE A 143 15.96 -11.55 14.97
C ILE A 143 15.09 -11.83 13.74
N TRP A 144 14.64 -13.05 13.59
CA TRP A 144 13.66 -13.40 12.55
C TRP A 144 12.28 -12.86 12.91
N CYS A 145 11.56 -12.39 11.90
CA CYS A 145 10.19 -11.93 12.07
C CYS A 145 9.29 -13.09 12.56
N PRO A 146 8.60 -12.96 13.71
CA PRO A 146 7.73 -14.01 14.20
C PRO A 146 6.47 -14.22 13.32
N LEU A 147 6.11 -13.22 12.52
CA LEU A 147 4.93 -13.25 11.65
C LEU A 147 5.22 -13.97 10.32
N CYS A 148 6.09 -13.42 9.47
CA CYS A 148 6.38 -14.03 8.16
C CYS A 148 7.48 -15.09 8.19
N ARG A 149 8.36 -15.07 9.20
CA ARG A 149 9.53 -15.96 9.34
C ARG A 149 10.53 -15.98 8.18
N ALA A 150 10.29 -15.22 7.12
CA ALA A 150 11.11 -15.15 5.92
C ALA A 150 12.12 -14.00 5.95
N HIS A 151 11.93 -13.00 6.82
CA HIS A 151 12.77 -11.80 6.86
C HIS A 151 13.24 -11.51 8.28
N LYS A 152 14.45 -10.96 8.40
CA LYS A 152 14.94 -10.43 9.67
C LYS A 152 14.34 -9.06 9.95
N LEU A 153 14.21 -8.76 11.24
CA LEU A 153 13.71 -7.47 11.68
C LEU A 153 14.77 -6.41 11.47
N THR A 154 14.32 -5.26 11.01
CA THR A 154 15.10 -4.05 10.86
C THR A 154 14.78 -3.14 12.03
N LYS A 155 15.81 -2.81 12.81
CA LYS A 155 15.72 -1.80 13.86
C LYS A 155 16.03 -0.45 13.26
N TYR A 156 15.21 0.56 13.52
CA TYR A 156 15.55 1.95 13.21
C TYR A 156 15.15 2.87 14.34
N ILE A 157 15.76 4.05 14.39
CA ILE A 157 15.41 5.09 15.34
C ILE A 157 14.80 6.21 14.52
N ASP A 158 13.58 6.60 14.89
CA ASP A 158 12.91 7.74 14.28
C ASP A 158 13.61 9.03 14.72
N SER A 159 14.03 9.86 13.77
CA SER A 159 14.75 11.10 14.01
C SER A 159 13.88 12.16 14.68
N SER A 160 12.57 12.12 14.48
CA SER A 160 11.63 13.10 15.03
C SER A 160 11.21 12.78 16.47
N THR A 161 11.07 11.50 16.80
CA THR A 161 10.57 11.06 18.11
C THR A 161 11.66 10.44 19.00
N HIS A 162 12.85 10.19 18.45
CA HIS A 162 13.93 9.41 19.06
C HIS A 162 13.49 8.02 19.56
N ARG A 163 12.38 7.48 19.04
CA ARG A 163 11.87 6.16 19.42
C ARG A 163 12.56 5.08 18.61
N THR A 164 12.81 3.94 19.25
CA THR A 164 13.31 2.75 18.57
C THR A 164 12.15 1.93 18.02
N HIS A 165 12.18 1.64 16.73
CA HIS A 165 11.21 0.85 16.00
C HIS A 165 11.82 -0.46 15.52
N PHE A 166 10.99 -1.50 15.44
CA PHE A 166 11.29 -2.74 14.75
C PHE A 166 10.29 -2.96 13.62
N SER A 167 10.78 -3.06 12.39
CA SER A 167 9.97 -3.33 11.21
C SER A 167 10.43 -4.60 10.51
N CYS A 168 9.47 -5.30 9.90
CA CYS A 168 9.75 -6.36 8.95
C CYS A 168 9.55 -5.78 7.54
N PRO A 169 10.47 -6.00 6.58
CA PRO A 169 10.31 -5.55 5.19
C PRO A 169 9.02 -6.04 4.52
N HIS A 170 8.54 -7.22 4.94
CA HIS A 170 7.35 -7.86 4.40
C HIS A 170 6.08 -7.56 5.21
N CYS A 171 6.12 -7.65 6.54
CA CYS A 171 4.92 -7.47 7.38
C CYS A 171 4.63 -6.01 7.74
N GLN A 172 5.55 -5.09 7.44
CA GLN A 172 5.45 -3.66 7.69
C GLN A 172 4.99 -3.31 9.12
N HIS A 173 5.97 -3.38 10.05
CA HIS A 173 5.94 -2.92 11.45
C HIS A 173 5.55 -3.99 12.51
N ILE A 174 6.32 -4.08 13.60
CA ILE A 174 6.11 -5.07 14.68
C ILE A 174 5.99 -4.42 16.06
N ALA A 175 6.82 -3.41 16.37
CA ALA A 175 6.77 -2.76 17.68
C ALA A 175 7.41 -1.36 17.65
N THR A 176 6.80 -0.42 18.39
CA THR A 176 7.34 0.92 18.66
C THR A 176 7.57 1.08 20.17
N ALA A 177 8.70 1.64 20.57
CA ALA A 177 8.93 2.00 21.97
C ALA A 177 7.99 3.14 22.41
N ILE A 178 7.30 2.98 23.54
CA ILE A 178 6.48 4.05 24.12
C ILE A 178 7.34 5.03 24.96
N ASN A 179 8.50 4.60 25.46
CA ASN A 179 9.36 5.45 26.30
C ASN A 179 10.88 5.30 26.00
N PRO A 180 11.56 6.32 25.46
CA PRO A 180 12.99 6.27 25.15
C PRO A 180 13.90 6.20 26.40
N GLN A 181 13.45 6.66 27.57
CA GLN A 181 14.26 6.68 28.81
C GLN A 181 14.56 5.28 29.37
N MET A 182 13.72 4.28 29.06
CA MET A 182 13.88 2.90 29.54
C MET A 182 14.87 2.07 28.72
N LEU A 183 15.17 2.49 27.49
CA LEU A 183 16.09 1.79 26.57
C LEU A 183 17.58 2.10 26.86
N GLY A 184 17.88 3.11 27.68
CA GLY A 184 19.25 3.49 28.04
C GLY A 184 20.07 2.41 28.76
N ARG A 185 19.43 1.32 29.23
CA ARG A 185 20.08 0.20 29.92
C ARG A 185 20.38 -1.02 29.03
N VAL A 186 19.96 -1.01 27.77
CA VAL A 186 20.05 -2.18 26.88
C VAL A 186 20.51 -1.77 25.50
N SER A 187 21.70 -2.22 25.07
CA SER A 187 22.27 -1.91 23.76
C SER A 187 21.93 -2.94 22.67
N SER A 188 21.58 -4.16 23.06
CA SER A 188 21.35 -5.26 22.10
C SER A 188 19.91 -5.28 21.57
N PRO A 189 19.68 -5.56 20.26
CA PRO A 189 18.33 -5.51 19.67
C PRO A 189 17.32 -6.49 20.27
N ARG A 190 17.76 -7.66 20.73
CA ARG A 190 16.86 -8.72 21.21
C ARG A 190 16.20 -8.37 22.55
N PRO A 191 16.94 -7.97 23.60
CA PRO A 191 16.31 -7.57 24.84
C PRO A 191 15.56 -6.23 24.72
N MET A 192 15.95 -5.34 23.79
CA MET A 192 15.16 -4.15 23.44
C MET A 192 13.76 -4.55 22.95
N LEU A 193 13.67 -5.49 22.01
CA LEU A 193 12.39 -5.99 21.48
C LEU A 193 11.57 -6.70 22.56
N THR A 194 12.21 -7.53 23.40
CA THR A 194 11.53 -8.23 24.51
C THR A 194 10.92 -7.25 25.51
N LEU A 195 11.65 -6.19 25.87
CA LEU A 195 11.16 -5.16 26.79
C LEU A 195 9.98 -4.39 26.19
N GLN A 196 10.04 -4.05 24.90
CA GLN A 196 8.95 -3.37 24.18
C GLN A 196 7.68 -4.23 24.12
N LEU A 197 7.81 -5.51 23.80
CA LEU A 197 6.66 -6.42 23.74
C LEU A 197 6.01 -6.63 25.12
N ALA A 198 6.80 -6.71 26.19
CA ALA A 198 6.29 -6.79 27.55
C ALA A 198 5.49 -5.53 27.93
N GLN A 199 5.99 -4.34 27.58
CA GLN A 199 5.29 -3.08 27.83
C GLN A 199 3.99 -2.97 27.04
N LEU A 200 3.99 -3.37 25.76
CA LEU A 200 2.77 -3.42 24.97
C LEU A 200 1.74 -4.38 25.57
N HIS A 201 2.19 -5.54 26.04
CA HIS A 201 1.31 -6.50 26.73
C HIS A 201 0.66 -5.90 27.98
N ASP A 202 1.45 -5.26 28.86
CA ASP A 202 0.93 -4.64 30.09
C ASP A 202 -0.01 -3.48 29.80
N TYR A 203 0.34 -2.64 28.81
CA TYR A 203 -0.51 -1.55 28.34
C TYR A 203 -1.86 -2.04 27.84
N TYR A 204 -1.88 -3.00 26.91
CA TYR A 204 -3.12 -3.53 26.35
C TYR A 204 -3.94 -4.27 27.41
N LYS A 205 -3.30 -4.99 28.32
CA LYS A 205 -3.98 -5.66 29.43
C LYS A 205 -4.68 -4.65 30.35
N GLN A 206 -4.02 -3.56 30.71
CA GLN A 206 -4.62 -2.47 31.50
C GLN A 206 -5.75 -1.77 30.75
N ALA A 207 -5.55 -1.46 29.46
CA ALA A 207 -6.59 -0.84 28.62
C ALA A 207 -7.84 -1.72 28.51
N ILE A 208 -7.68 -3.05 28.37
CA ILE A 208 -8.79 -4.01 28.36
C ILE A 208 -9.51 -4.04 29.71
N CYS A 209 -8.79 -3.99 30.83
CA CYS A 209 -9.39 -4.03 32.16
C CYS A 209 -10.13 -2.73 32.52
N VAL A 210 -9.63 -1.57 32.09
CA VAL A 210 -10.20 -0.25 32.39
C VAL A 210 -11.30 0.13 31.39
N GLY A 211 -11.31 -0.47 30.20
CA GLY A 211 -12.27 -0.15 29.13
C GLY A 211 -11.93 1.12 28.35
N GLU A 212 -10.82 1.77 28.65
CA GLU A 212 -10.32 2.98 27.99
C GLU A 212 -8.81 2.85 27.70
N GLY A 213 -8.36 3.31 26.54
CA GLY A 213 -6.95 3.31 26.15
C GLY A 213 -6.67 4.17 24.92
N ILE A 214 -5.59 4.95 24.95
CA ILE A 214 -5.12 5.80 23.85
C ILE A 214 -4.46 4.92 22.77
N CYS A 215 -5.22 4.56 21.75
CA CYS A 215 -4.72 3.77 20.64
C CYS A 215 -3.72 4.59 19.79
N SER A 216 -2.43 4.20 19.79
CA SER A 216 -1.42 4.75 18.86
C SER A 216 -1.60 4.27 17.41
N VAL A 217 -2.67 3.50 17.14
CA VAL A 217 -2.99 2.81 15.87
C VAL A 217 -4.38 3.25 15.39
N LEU A 218 -4.58 4.55 15.21
CA LEU A 218 -5.84 5.15 14.71
C LEU A 218 -6.30 4.58 13.35
N ILE A 219 -5.43 3.91 12.59
CA ILE A 219 -5.78 3.20 11.33
C ILE A 219 -6.50 1.86 11.59
N ALA A 220 -6.22 1.17 12.71
CA ALA A 220 -6.92 -0.07 13.08
C ALA A 220 -8.31 0.18 13.69
N CYS A 221 -8.53 1.38 14.26
CA CYS A 221 -9.80 1.76 14.88
C CYS A 221 -10.97 1.82 13.89
N ILE A 222 -10.73 2.09 12.61
CA ILE A 222 -11.77 2.01 11.56
C ILE A 222 -12.24 0.54 11.37
N SER A 223 -11.38 -0.43 11.64
CA SER A 223 -11.71 -1.86 11.47
C SER A 223 -12.34 -2.49 12.72
N ILE A 224 -12.03 -2.00 13.93
CA ILE A 224 -12.52 -2.58 15.20
C ILE A 224 -13.90 -2.01 15.60
N ALA A 225 -14.30 -0.84 15.10
CA ALA A 225 -15.68 -0.35 15.27
C ALA A 225 -16.74 -1.30 14.65
N ALA A 226 -16.33 -2.22 13.77
CA ALA A 226 -17.20 -3.24 13.16
C ALA A 226 -17.24 -4.58 13.93
N SER A 227 -16.35 -4.84 14.89
CA SER A 227 -16.28 -6.14 15.59
C SER A 227 -17.01 -6.17 16.93
N THR A 228 -17.77 -5.13 17.28
CA THR A 228 -18.59 -5.06 18.51
C THR A 228 -19.93 -5.80 18.42
N SER A 229 -20.09 -6.76 17.51
CA SER A 229 -21.30 -7.61 17.50
C SER A 229 -20.98 -9.11 17.59
N ARG A 230 -21.12 -9.61 18.83
CA ARG A 230 -21.33 -11.01 19.26
C ARG A 230 -20.11 -11.92 19.28
N THR A 231 -19.69 -12.23 20.51
CA THR A 231 -18.89 -13.41 20.86
C THR A 231 -19.68 -14.68 20.51
N VAL A 232 -19.31 -15.35 19.42
CA VAL A 232 -19.70 -16.75 19.17
C VAL A 232 -18.65 -17.63 19.87
N PRO A 233 -19.04 -18.58 20.74
CA PRO A 233 -18.09 -19.53 21.33
C PRO A 233 -17.40 -20.33 20.22
N GLU A 234 -16.07 -20.32 20.18
CA GLU A 234 -15.30 -21.12 19.24
C GLU A 234 -15.47 -22.62 19.55
N PRO A 235 -15.85 -23.47 18.57
CA PRO A 235 -15.76 -24.91 18.75
C PRO A 235 -14.28 -25.32 18.87
N PRO A 236 -13.97 -26.38 19.63
CA PRO A 236 -12.60 -26.81 19.87
C PRO A 236 -11.88 -27.07 18.55
N LEU A 237 -10.66 -26.52 18.42
CA LEU A 237 -9.78 -26.66 17.27
C LEU A 237 -9.52 -28.15 16.97
N SER A 238 -10.31 -28.71 16.07
CA SER A 238 -10.04 -30.02 15.50
C SER A 238 -9.02 -29.88 14.38
N VAL A 239 -8.10 -30.84 14.34
CA VAL A 239 -6.96 -30.96 13.43
C VAL A 239 -7.45 -31.07 11.97
N VAL A 240 -7.69 -29.94 11.29
CA VAL A 240 -8.12 -29.91 9.87
C VAL A 240 -7.02 -29.40 8.91
N GLU A 241 -5.87 -28.97 9.43
CA GLU A 241 -4.91 -28.15 8.66
C GLU A 241 -4.01 -28.86 7.63
N ALA A 242 -4.18 -30.16 7.35
CA ALA A 242 -3.38 -30.85 6.32
C ALA A 242 -4.10 -31.08 4.97
N LYS A 243 -5.43 -30.85 4.88
CA LYS A 243 -6.22 -31.08 3.64
C LYS A 243 -6.56 -29.81 2.84
N ALA A 244 -6.16 -28.62 3.31
CA ALA A 244 -6.61 -27.34 2.77
C ALA A 244 -6.08 -27.01 1.36
N ILE A 245 -4.88 -27.47 0.99
CA ILE A 245 -4.28 -27.15 -0.33
C ILE A 245 -4.81 -28.08 -1.44
N THR A 246 -5.05 -29.36 -1.13
CA THR A 246 -5.60 -30.33 -2.10
C THR A 246 -7.08 -30.13 -2.38
N GLY A 247 -7.77 -29.30 -1.58
CA GLY A 247 -9.19 -28.99 -1.70
C GLY A 247 -9.55 -27.76 -2.53
N ILE A 248 -8.62 -26.87 -2.91
CA ILE A 248 -8.94 -25.53 -3.47
C ILE A 248 -9.89 -25.61 -4.67
N ARG A 249 -9.65 -26.53 -5.63
CA ARG A 249 -10.54 -26.72 -6.78
C ARG A 249 -11.94 -27.17 -6.37
N ARG A 250 -12.04 -28.03 -5.35
CA ARG A 250 -13.31 -28.52 -4.81
C ARG A 250 -14.04 -27.42 -4.05
N GLU A 251 -13.34 -26.70 -3.19
CA GLU A 251 -13.85 -25.54 -2.44
C GLU A 251 -14.40 -24.46 -3.38
N TRP A 252 -13.67 -24.17 -4.47
CA TRP A 252 -14.08 -23.21 -5.50
C TRP A 252 -15.27 -23.72 -6.33
N ALA A 253 -15.27 -25.00 -6.69
CA ALA A 253 -16.40 -25.65 -7.37
C ALA A 253 -17.66 -25.67 -6.49
N ASP A 254 -17.52 -25.89 -5.19
CA ASP A 254 -18.62 -25.89 -4.23
C ASP A 254 -19.17 -24.47 -4.01
N GLY A 255 -18.30 -23.45 -3.96
CA GLY A 255 -18.71 -22.04 -3.98
C GLY A 255 -19.50 -21.69 -5.25
N LEU A 256 -19.02 -22.14 -6.41
CA LEU A 256 -19.69 -21.90 -7.69
C LEU A 256 -21.03 -22.64 -7.81
N ARG A 257 -21.11 -23.88 -7.29
CA ARG A 257 -22.37 -24.64 -7.20
C ARG A 257 -23.38 -23.94 -6.29
N MET A 258 -22.94 -23.43 -5.14
CA MET A 258 -23.78 -22.66 -4.23
C MET A 258 -24.35 -21.43 -4.92
N ILE A 259 -23.50 -20.65 -5.59
CA ILE A 259 -23.93 -19.46 -6.34
C ILE A 259 -24.95 -19.84 -7.43
N ARG A 260 -24.67 -20.89 -8.22
CA ARG A 260 -25.60 -21.34 -9.28
C ARG A 260 -26.94 -21.86 -8.74
N GLY A 261 -26.98 -22.33 -7.49
CA GLY A 261 -28.19 -22.82 -6.83
C GLY A 261 -29.12 -21.69 -6.36
N GLU A 262 -28.61 -20.48 -6.15
CA GLU A 262 -29.37 -19.35 -5.62
C GLU A 262 -29.40 -18.20 -6.64
N ARG A 263 -30.58 -17.90 -7.19
CA ARG A 263 -30.76 -16.89 -8.24
C ARG A 263 -30.22 -15.51 -7.82
N ILE A 264 -30.40 -15.13 -6.55
CA ILE A 264 -29.91 -13.84 -6.04
C ILE A 264 -28.37 -13.78 -6.10
N LEU A 265 -27.67 -14.86 -5.75
CA LEU A 265 -26.22 -14.91 -5.79
C LEU A 265 -25.70 -14.84 -7.23
N VAL A 266 -26.38 -15.47 -8.21
CA VAL A 266 -26.01 -15.35 -9.63
C VAL A 266 -26.13 -13.92 -10.13
N VAL A 267 -27.23 -13.25 -9.81
CA VAL A 267 -27.46 -11.85 -10.20
C VAL A 267 -26.39 -10.94 -9.58
N LEU A 268 -26.12 -11.09 -8.28
CA LEU A 268 -25.08 -10.32 -7.59
C LEU A 268 -23.68 -10.57 -8.19
N LEU A 269 -23.33 -11.83 -8.45
CA LEU A 269 -22.04 -12.17 -9.06
C LEU A 269 -21.90 -11.54 -10.46
N SER A 270 -22.96 -11.56 -11.25
CA SER A 270 -22.98 -10.96 -12.60
C SER A 270 -22.78 -9.44 -12.52
N THR A 271 -23.43 -8.78 -11.56
CA THR A 271 -23.20 -7.36 -11.31
C THR A 271 -21.76 -7.08 -10.89
N PHE A 272 -21.17 -7.88 -10.00
CA PHE A 272 -19.77 -7.71 -9.61
C PHE A 272 -18.80 -7.92 -10.78
N ALA A 273 -19.10 -8.81 -11.72
CA ALA A 273 -18.33 -8.97 -12.94
C ALA A 273 -18.38 -7.69 -13.81
N ILE A 274 -19.57 -7.09 -13.98
CA ILE A 274 -19.73 -5.81 -14.70
C ILE A 274 -18.95 -4.70 -13.99
N MET A 275 -19.04 -4.63 -12.65
CA MET A 275 -18.29 -3.65 -11.86
C MET A 275 -16.78 -3.85 -11.99
N GLY A 276 -16.29 -5.09 -11.93
CA GLY A 276 -14.89 -5.41 -12.15
C GLY A 276 -14.41 -4.92 -13.51
N LEU A 277 -15.18 -5.20 -14.58
CA LEU A 277 -14.89 -4.70 -15.92
C LEU A 277 -14.78 -3.17 -15.94
N GLY A 278 -15.73 -2.48 -15.31
CA GLY A 278 -15.72 -1.02 -15.22
C GLY A 278 -14.56 -0.45 -14.41
N GLU A 279 -14.22 -1.07 -13.28
CA GLU A 279 -13.03 -0.72 -12.48
C GLU A 279 -11.74 -0.88 -13.30
N GLY A 280 -11.64 -1.92 -14.13
CA GLY A 280 -10.52 -2.12 -15.05
C GLY A 280 -10.41 -1.02 -16.11
N VAL A 281 -11.54 -0.64 -16.70
CA VAL A 281 -11.62 0.47 -17.68
C VAL A 281 -11.22 1.78 -17.02
N MET A 282 -11.81 2.12 -15.87
CA MET A 282 -11.47 3.31 -15.09
C MET A 282 -10.01 3.34 -14.71
N GLY A 283 -9.48 2.26 -14.12
CA GLY A 283 -8.10 2.21 -13.64
C GLY A 283 -7.08 2.47 -14.75
N THR A 284 -7.41 2.06 -15.97
CA THR A 284 -6.56 2.24 -17.15
C THR A 284 -6.69 3.63 -17.76
N LEU A 285 -7.92 4.11 -17.94
CA LEU A 285 -8.19 5.34 -18.69
C LEU A 285 -8.26 6.59 -17.83
N TYR A 286 -8.44 6.48 -16.52
CA TYR A 286 -8.60 7.64 -15.64
C TYR A 286 -7.41 8.61 -15.68
N PRO A 287 -6.14 8.17 -15.53
CA PRO A 287 -5.02 9.09 -15.65
C PRO A 287 -4.97 9.75 -17.04
N ILE A 288 -5.22 8.97 -18.09
CA ILE A 288 -5.21 9.43 -19.48
C ILE A 288 -6.32 10.47 -19.72
N PHE A 289 -7.51 10.26 -19.14
CA PHE A 289 -8.61 11.22 -19.18
C PHE A 289 -8.23 12.53 -18.50
N VAL A 290 -7.60 12.48 -17.33
CA VAL A 290 -7.16 13.70 -16.63
C VAL A 290 -6.10 14.46 -17.45
N TYR A 291 -5.12 13.76 -18.01
CA TYR A 291 -4.07 14.39 -18.82
C TYR A 291 -4.57 14.92 -20.16
N ARG A 292 -5.32 14.11 -20.93
CA ARG A 292 -5.67 14.42 -22.33
C ARG A 292 -7.00 15.15 -22.50
N VAL A 293 -7.94 15.00 -21.57
CA VAL A 293 -9.28 15.61 -21.69
C VAL A 293 -9.43 16.80 -20.74
N LEU A 294 -9.05 16.62 -19.47
CA LEU A 294 -9.09 17.71 -18.48
C LEU A 294 -7.87 18.62 -18.55
N HIS A 295 -6.82 18.26 -19.30
CA HIS A 295 -5.56 19.00 -19.38
C HIS A 295 -4.92 19.24 -17.99
N GLY A 296 -5.11 18.28 -17.07
CA GLY A 296 -4.55 18.29 -15.71
C GLY A 296 -3.22 17.53 -15.60
N GLY A 297 -2.65 17.52 -14.39
CA GLY A 297 -1.44 16.78 -14.02
C GLY A 297 -1.64 15.81 -12.85
N THR A 298 -0.54 15.34 -12.26
CA THR A 298 -0.55 14.39 -11.12
C THR A 298 -1.30 14.91 -9.89
N LEU A 299 -1.20 16.21 -9.62
CA LEU A 299 -1.93 16.84 -8.51
C LEU A 299 -3.44 16.75 -8.71
N GLN A 300 -3.93 17.01 -9.92
CA GLN A 300 -5.36 16.96 -10.25
C GLN A 300 -5.90 15.53 -10.15
N ILE A 301 -5.10 14.53 -10.58
CA ILE A 301 -5.41 13.11 -10.40
C ILE A 301 -5.63 12.79 -8.90
N GLY A 302 -4.72 13.26 -8.04
CA GLY A 302 -4.80 13.05 -6.59
C GLY A 302 -5.99 13.78 -5.94
N ILE A 303 -6.27 15.01 -6.37
CA ILE A 303 -7.41 15.81 -5.87
C ILE A 303 -8.73 15.13 -6.20
N LEU A 304 -8.95 14.69 -7.44
CA LEU A 304 -10.19 14.05 -7.86
C LEU A 304 -10.40 12.68 -7.16
N MET A 305 -9.34 11.89 -6.98
CA MET A 305 -9.40 10.65 -6.19
C MET A 305 -9.74 10.92 -4.72
N SER A 306 -9.13 11.96 -4.12
CA SER A 306 -9.42 12.37 -2.76
C SER A 306 -10.86 12.87 -2.61
N ALA A 307 -11.34 13.63 -3.59
CA ALA A 307 -12.72 14.11 -3.65
C ALA A 307 -13.73 12.94 -3.68
N GLN A 308 -13.47 11.90 -4.48
CA GLN A 308 -14.28 10.68 -4.48
C GLN A 308 -14.25 9.94 -3.14
N ALA A 309 -13.08 9.86 -2.49
CA ALA A 309 -12.97 9.26 -1.16
C ALA A 309 -13.78 10.03 -0.09
N VAL A 310 -13.74 11.36 -0.12
CA VAL A 310 -14.59 12.22 0.73
C VAL A 310 -16.07 11.94 0.48
N GLY A 311 -16.48 11.85 -0.79
CA GLY A 311 -17.83 11.47 -1.19
C GLY A 311 -18.26 10.11 -0.62
N ALA A 312 -17.39 9.11 -0.70
CA ALA A 312 -17.64 7.77 -0.16
C ALA A 312 -17.74 7.77 1.38
N LEU A 313 -16.94 8.56 2.09
CA LEU A 313 -17.05 8.69 3.55
C LEU A 313 -18.39 9.32 3.95
N LEU A 314 -18.77 10.43 3.31
CA LEU A 314 -20.06 11.10 3.53
C LEU A 314 -21.23 10.17 3.20
N GLY A 315 -21.12 9.44 2.09
CA GLY A 315 -22.08 8.43 1.68
C GLY A 315 -22.22 7.32 2.70
N GLY A 316 -21.11 6.79 3.22
CA GLY A 316 -21.10 5.74 4.25
C GLY A 316 -21.84 6.15 5.52
N VAL A 317 -21.62 7.37 6.00
CA VAL A 317 -22.37 7.93 7.14
C VAL A 317 -23.86 8.06 6.80
N LEU A 318 -24.19 8.60 5.63
CA LEU A 318 -25.57 8.78 5.17
C LEU A 318 -26.31 7.44 5.07
N ILE A 319 -25.68 6.40 4.51
CA ILE A 319 -26.24 5.05 4.39
C ILE A 319 -26.33 4.38 5.75
N GLY A 320 -25.35 4.56 6.64
CA GLY A 320 -25.41 4.04 8.01
C GLY A 320 -26.61 4.58 8.79
N TRP A 321 -26.95 5.86 8.56
CA TRP A 321 -28.12 6.50 9.13
C TRP A 321 -29.43 6.11 8.43
N ALA A 322 -29.47 6.13 7.10
CA ALA A 322 -30.67 5.86 6.29
C ALA A 322 -30.97 4.36 6.07
N GLY A 323 -29.99 3.48 6.28
CA GLY A 323 -30.00 2.08 5.85
C GLY A 323 -31.03 1.21 6.56
N ARG A 324 -31.56 1.64 7.71
CA ARG A 324 -32.70 0.97 8.36
C ARG A 324 -34.04 1.25 7.66
N ARG A 325 -34.10 2.29 6.83
CA ARG A 325 -35.34 2.75 6.16
C ARG A 325 -35.39 2.39 4.67
N ILE A 326 -34.26 2.07 4.05
CA ILE A 326 -34.16 1.74 2.62
C ILE A 326 -33.87 0.25 2.49
N THR A 327 -34.69 -0.46 1.71
CA THR A 327 -34.43 -1.87 1.43
C THR A 327 -33.15 -2.04 0.60
N SER A 328 -32.32 -3.04 0.92
CA SER A 328 -31.05 -3.34 0.22
C SER A 328 -31.22 -3.40 -1.31
N ARG A 329 -32.35 -3.91 -1.81
CA ARG A 329 -32.67 -3.90 -3.23
C ARG A 329 -32.66 -2.50 -3.84
N TRP A 330 -33.47 -1.58 -3.30
CA TRP A 330 -33.61 -0.24 -3.86
C TRP A 330 -32.32 0.56 -3.72
N LEU A 331 -31.60 0.37 -2.61
CA LEU A 331 -30.27 0.94 -2.43
C LEU A 331 -29.34 0.50 -3.57
N LEU A 332 -29.27 -0.80 -3.85
CA LEU A 332 -28.45 -1.34 -4.94
C LEU A 332 -28.80 -0.79 -6.32
N CYS A 333 -30.09 -0.83 -6.68
CA CYS A 333 -30.54 -0.46 -8.02
C CYS A 333 -30.35 1.05 -8.26
N LEU A 334 -30.81 1.88 -7.33
CA LEU A 334 -30.72 3.33 -7.44
C LEU A 334 -29.27 3.80 -7.42
N SER A 335 -28.44 3.20 -6.56
CA SER A 335 -27.03 3.56 -6.51
C SER A 335 -26.27 3.16 -7.77
N ALA A 336 -26.52 1.98 -8.34
CA ALA A 336 -25.91 1.60 -9.62
C ALA A 336 -26.31 2.56 -10.76
N MET A 337 -27.60 2.91 -10.87
CA MET A 337 -28.08 3.85 -11.88
C MET A 337 -27.52 5.26 -11.67
N LEU A 338 -27.51 5.75 -10.42
CA LEU A 338 -27.00 7.07 -10.08
C LEU A 338 -25.48 7.16 -10.31
N PHE A 339 -24.74 6.10 -9.99
CA PHE A 339 -23.31 6.01 -10.28
C PHE A 339 -23.04 6.15 -11.78
N GLY A 340 -23.72 5.35 -12.61
CA GLY A 340 -23.56 5.43 -14.06
C GLY A 340 -23.99 6.77 -14.67
N LEU A 341 -25.05 7.40 -14.15
CA LEU A 341 -25.47 8.75 -14.57
C LEU A 341 -24.43 9.82 -14.21
N LEU A 342 -23.83 9.73 -13.02
CA LEU A 342 -22.77 10.64 -12.60
C LEU A 342 -21.48 10.40 -13.40
N ASP A 343 -21.13 9.16 -13.72
CA ASP A 343 -20.01 8.85 -14.63
C ASP A 343 -20.22 9.50 -16.00
N LEU A 344 -21.41 9.34 -16.59
CA LEU A 344 -21.75 10.01 -17.86
C LEU A 344 -21.64 11.54 -17.71
N ALA A 345 -22.10 12.12 -16.60
CA ALA A 345 -21.91 13.54 -16.36
C ALA A 345 -20.43 13.90 -16.30
N ILE A 346 -19.62 13.18 -15.51
CA ILE A 346 -18.18 13.42 -15.32
C ILE A 346 -17.44 13.45 -16.67
N PHE A 347 -17.64 12.43 -17.50
CA PHE A 347 -16.84 12.28 -18.73
C PHE A 347 -17.26 13.21 -19.87
N ASN A 348 -18.49 13.71 -19.84
CA ASN A 348 -18.98 14.68 -20.83
C ASN A 348 -18.93 16.13 -20.33
N THR A 349 -18.72 16.36 -19.02
CA THR A 349 -18.63 17.71 -18.44
C THR A 349 -17.56 18.58 -19.09
N PRO A 350 -16.32 18.11 -19.36
CA PRO A 350 -15.30 18.96 -19.97
C PRO A 350 -15.69 19.52 -21.35
N ALA A 351 -16.55 18.80 -22.10
CA ALA A 351 -17.06 19.25 -23.38
C ALA A 351 -18.20 20.29 -23.25
N LEU A 352 -18.89 20.31 -22.10
CA LEU A 352 -20.04 21.19 -21.84
C LEU A 352 -19.63 22.45 -21.04
N PHE A 353 -18.75 22.29 -20.04
CA PHE A 353 -18.29 23.31 -19.11
C PHE A 353 -16.85 23.02 -18.66
N PRO A 354 -15.82 23.72 -19.17
CA PRO A 354 -14.41 23.48 -18.84
C PRO A 354 -14.03 24.09 -17.46
N PHE A 355 -14.78 23.75 -16.41
CA PHE A 355 -14.54 24.24 -15.05
C PHE A 355 -14.10 23.10 -14.13
N PHE A 356 -12.82 23.13 -13.72
CA PHE A 356 -12.22 22.04 -12.93
C PHE A 356 -12.97 21.78 -11.61
N TRP A 357 -13.49 22.81 -10.95
CA TRP A 357 -14.24 22.67 -9.70
C TRP A 357 -15.54 21.87 -9.86
N LEU A 358 -16.18 21.92 -11.04
CA LEU A 358 -17.36 21.11 -11.31
C LEU A 358 -16.99 19.61 -11.35
N SER A 359 -15.81 19.27 -11.87
CA SER A 359 -15.29 17.90 -11.83
C SER A 359 -15.07 17.44 -10.39
N ILE A 360 -14.49 18.29 -9.53
CA ILE A 360 -14.34 17.97 -8.09
C ILE A 360 -15.70 17.68 -7.45
N THR A 361 -16.69 18.54 -7.68
CA THR A 361 -18.05 18.34 -7.13
C THR A 361 -18.67 17.02 -7.61
N LEU A 362 -18.56 16.71 -8.91
CA LEU A 362 -19.09 15.46 -9.46
C LEU A 362 -18.35 14.23 -8.91
N PHE A 363 -17.04 14.30 -8.69
CA PHE A 363 -16.28 13.23 -8.04
C PHE A 363 -16.68 13.02 -6.57
N ILE A 364 -16.96 14.10 -5.82
CA ILE A 364 -17.57 13.97 -4.47
C ILE A 364 -18.94 13.28 -4.57
N LEU A 365 -19.78 13.70 -5.51
CA LEU A 365 -21.11 13.14 -5.65
C LEU A 365 -21.11 11.66 -6.05
N VAL A 366 -20.20 11.22 -6.92
CA VAL A 366 -20.14 9.82 -7.39
C VAL A 366 -19.66 8.85 -6.32
N GLY A 367 -18.88 9.33 -5.34
CA GLY A 367 -18.45 8.52 -4.19
C GLY A 367 -19.61 7.97 -3.36
N VAL A 368 -20.71 8.74 -3.24
CA VAL A 368 -21.90 8.37 -2.45
C VAL A 368 -22.63 7.12 -3.01
N PRO A 369 -23.08 7.07 -4.28
CA PRO A 369 -23.66 5.86 -4.84
C PRO A 369 -22.63 4.73 -4.96
N GLY A 370 -21.34 5.03 -5.13
CA GLY A 370 -20.29 4.02 -5.18
C GLY A 370 -20.23 3.17 -3.90
N ILE A 371 -20.17 3.81 -2.73
CA ILE A 371 -20.14 3.10 -1.45
C ILE A 371 -21.49 2.44 -1.10
N ALA A 372 -22.61 3.06 -1.50
CA ALA A 372 -23.95 2.50 -1.30
C ALA A 372 -24.17 1.19 -2.04
N MET A 373 -23.82 1.18 -3.33
CA MET A 373 -23.87 -0.02 -4.16
C MET A 373 -22.98 -1.11 -3.56
N ARG A 374 -21.71 -0.79 -3.25
CA ARG A 374 -20.77 -1.78 -2.69
C ARG A 374 -21.29 -2.38 -1.39
N THR A 375 -21.70 -1.54 -0.44
CA THR A 375 -22.23 -1.97 0.86
C THR A 375 -23.46 -2.86 0.70
N GLY A 376 -24.43 -2.45 -0.11
CA GLY A 376 -25.64 -3.24 -0.37
C GLY A 376 -25.34 -4.63 -0.95
N MET A 377 -24.33 -4.73 -1.82
CA MET A 377 -24.01 -5.99 -2.49
C MET A 377 -23.34 -6.95 -1.53
N PHE A 378 -22.37 -6.47 -0.75
CA PHE A 378 -21.71 -7.27 0.28
C PHE A 378 -22.71 -7.74 1.34
N THR A 379 -23.63 -6.88 1.79
CA THR A 379 -24.67 -7.26 2.75
C THR A 379 -25.59 -8.34 2.19
N LEU A 380 -26.11 -8.18 0.97
CA LEU A 380 -27.03 -9.16 0.39
C LEU A 380 -26.33 -10.51 0.10
N MET A 381 -25.05 -10.46 -0.27
CA MET A 381 -24.22 -11.67 -0.44
C MET A 381 -24.03 -12.40 0.89
N GLN A 382 -23.77 -11.68 1.99
CA GLN A 382 -23.64 -12.25 3.33
C GLN A 382 -24.96 -12.83 3.85
N GLU A 383 -26.07 -12.13 3.62
CA GLU A 383 -27.41 -12.58 4.01
C GLU A 383 -27.85 -13.85 3.28
N LYS A 384 -27.45 -14.02 2.02
CA LYS A 384 -27.85 -15.17 1.19
C LYS A 384 -26.87 -16.33 1.23
N THR A 385 -25.75 -16.17 1.91
CA THR A 385 -24.75 -17.22 2.03
C THR A 385 -24.66 -17.73 3.46
N SER A 386 -24.89 -19.03 3.65
CA SER A 386 -24.70 -19.69 4.94
C SER A 386 -23.24 -19.63 5.37
N ASP A 387 -23.01 -19.61 6.69
CA ASP A 387 -21.67 -19.41 7.26
C ASP A 387 -20.66 -20.45 6.77
N ALA A 388 -21.10 -21.71 6.59
CA ALA A 388 -20.26 -22.80 6.08
C ALA A 388 -19.72 -22.58 4.65
N TYR A 389 -20.41 -21.80 3.81
CA TYR A 389 -20.03 -21.56 2.42
C TYR A 389 -19.57 -20.11 2.16
N ARG A 390 -19.62 -19.24 3.19
CA ARG A 390 -19.33 -17.80 3.04
C ARG A 390 -17.93 -17.56 2.47
N GLY A 391 -16.91 -18.19 3.03
CA GLY A 391 -15.52 -18.09 2.51
C GLY A 391 -15.38 -18.55 1.05
N ARG A 392 -16.06 -19.64 0.66
CA ARG A 392 -16.03 -20.19 -0.70
C ARG A 392 -16.70 -19.25 -1.71
N VAL A 393 -17.87 -18.71 -1.36
CA VAL A 393 -18.63 -17.78 -2.19
C VAL A 393 -17.87 -16.46 -2.38
N PHE A 394 -17.29 -15.90 -1.30
CA PHE A 394 -16.44 -14.71 -1.40
C PHE A 394 -15.14 -14.98 -2.18
N GLY A 395 -14.59 -16.20 -2.11
CA GLY A 395 -13.46 -16.62 -2.94
C GLY A 395 -13.80 -16.60 -4.43
N VAL A 396 -14.94 -17.19 -4.83
CA VAL A 396 -15.42 -17.16 -6.23
C VAL A 396 -15.69 -15.72 -6.66
N LEU A 397 -16.35 -14.93 -5.81
CA LEU A 397 -16.64 -13.52 -6.07
C LEU A 397 -15.36 -12.74 -6.40
N ASN A 398 -14.37 -12.74 -5.50
CA ASN A 398 -13.13 -11.98 -5.68
C ASN A 398 -12.35 -12.45 -6.92
N THR A 399 -12.35 -13.76 -7.19
CA THR A 399 -11.69 -14.33 -8.38
C THR A 399 -12.32 -13.79 -9.66
N ILE A 400 -13.65 -13.80 -9.73
CA ILE A 400 -14.39 -13.32 -10.90
C ILE A 400 -14.23 -11.80 -11.06
N THR A 401 -14.38 -11.03 -9.98
CA THR A 401 -14.17 -9.58 -10.05
C THR A 401 -12.76 -9.24 -10.52
N GLY A 402 -11.72 -9.91 -10.00
CA GLY A 402 -10.34 -9.72 -10.44
C GLY A 402 -10.11 -10.08 -11.92
N LEU A 403 -10.70 -11.18 -12.39
CA LEU A 403 -10.63 -11.58 -13.80
C LEU A 403 -11.26 -10.51 -14.72
N PHE A 404 -12.45 -10.03 -14.37
CA PHE A 404 -13.13 -9.00 -15.15
C PHE A 404 -12.44 -7.64 -15.06
N LEU A 405 -11.80 -7.30 -13.94
CA LEU A 405 -10.96 -6.12 -13.82
C LEU A 405 -9.77 -6.16 -14.79
N LEU A 406 -9.03 -7.28 -14.84
CA LEU A 406 -7.95 -7.44 -15.81
C LEU A 406 -8.46 -7.39 -17.25
N THR A 407 -9.61 -8.03 -17.50
CA THR A 407 -10.25 -8.01 -18.82
C THR A 407 -10.63 -6.58 -19.22
N GLY A 408 -11.19 -5.80 -18.30
CA GLY A 408 -11.59 -4.42 -18.53
C GLY A 408 -10.41 -3.52 -18.85
N ALA A 409 -9.29 -3.71 -18.14
CA ALA A 409 -8.06 -2.97 -18.41
C ALA A 409 -7.47 -3.27 -19.80
N VAL A 410 -7.43 -4.55 -20.19
CA VAL A 410 -6.96 -4.97 -21.52
C VAL A 410 -7.87 -4.45 -22.61
N VAL A 411 -9.20 -4.61 -22.45
CA VAL A 411 -10.18 -4.11 -23.42
C VAL A 411 -10.10 -2.59 -23.55
N ALA A 412 -9.95 -1.86 -22.44
CA ALA A 412 -9.78 -0.43 -22.47
C ALA A 412 -8.54 -0.01 -23.26
N GLY A 413 -7.39 -0.65 -23.04
CA GLY A 413 -6.17 -0.36 -23.78
C GLY A 413 -6.32 -0.54 -25.29
N ILE A 414 -6.97 -1.62 -25.73
CA ILE A 414 -7.13 -1.93 -27.16
C ILE A 414 -8.20 -1.06 -27.82
N VAL A 415 -9.35 -0.90 -27.17
CA VAL A 415 -10.52 -0.26 -27.79
C VAL A 415 -10.41 1.26 -27.80
N THR A 416 -9.64 1.84 -26.89
CA THR A 416 -9.49 3.31 -26.77
C THR A 416 -8.87 3.94 -28.01
N ASP A 417 -7.95 3.25 -28.69
CA ASP A 417 -7.33 3.76 -29.93
C ASP A 417 -8.34 3.91 -31.09
N HIS A 418 -9.45 3.17 -31.05
CA HIS A 418 -10.48 3.19 -32.10
C HIS A 418 -11.70 4.05 -31.73
N LEU A 419 -12.17 3.99 -30.48
CA LEU A 419 -13.40 4.66 -30.06
C LEU A 419 -13.16 5.99 -29.33
N GLY A 420 -11.92 6.24 -28.90
CA GLY A 420 -11.56 7.39 -28.07
C GLY A 420 -11.89 7.18 -26.58
N ILE A 421 -11.17 7.92 -25.73
CA ILE A 421 -11.19 7.78 -24.27
C ILE A 421 -12.60 8.00 -23.69
N VAL A 422 -13.25 9.11 -24.08
CA VAL A 422 -14.56 9.50 -23.54
C VAL A 422 -15.65 8.50 -23.92
N THR A 423 -15.62 7.94 -25.13
CA THR A 423 -16.60 6.93 -25.58
C THR A 423 -16.50 5.66 -24.75
N VAL A 424 -15.28 5.15 -24.52
CA VAL A 424 -15.08 3.93 -23.73
C VAL A 424 -15.51 4.13 -22.28
N LEU A 425 -15.22 5.30 -21.69
CA LEU A 425 -15.70 5.66 -20.35
C LEU A 425 -17.23 5.84 -20.29
N ASN A 426 -17.85 6.37 -21.35
CA ASN A 426 -19.30 6.44 -21.45
C ASN A 426 -19.96 5.05 -21.54
N LEU A 427 -19.36 4.12 -22.29
CA LEU A 427 -19.84 2.73 -22.36
C LEU A 427 -19.82 2.06 -20.99
N GLN A 428 -18.78 2.34 -20.19
CA GLN A 428 -18.73 1.89 -18.81
C GLN A 428 -19.88 2.47 -17.96
N GLY A 429 -20.06 3.81 -17.95
CA GLY A 429 -21.15 4.44 -17.20
C GLY A 429 -22.52 3.90 -17.59
N ALA A 430 -22.76 3.69 -18.89
CA ALA A 430 -23.95 3.03 -19.41
C ALA A 430 -24.10 1.58 -18.90
N GLY A 431 -22.99 0.84 -18.79
CA GLY A 431 -22.96 -0.50 -18.20
C GLY A 431 -23.48 -0.54 -16.76
N TYR A 432 -23.14 0.45 -15.93
CA TYR A 432 -23.68 0.58 -14.56
C TYR A 432 -25.18 0.87 -14.55
N ILE A 433 -25.68 1.70 -15.48
CA ILE A 433 -27.12 1.96 -15.62
C ILE A 433 -27.87 0.68 -16.00
N VAL A 434 -27.37 -0.05 -17.00
CA VAL A 434 -27.93 -1.33 -17.43
C VAL A 434 -27.91 -2.33 -16.27
N ALA A 435 -26.81 -2.43 -15.52
CA ALA A 435 -26.72 -3.29 -14.34
C ALA A 435 -27.78 -2.93 -13.28
N GLY A 436 -27.99 -1.63 -13.03
CA GLY A 436 -29.04 -1.15 -12.13
C GLY A 436 -30.46 -1.52 -12.59
N ILE A 437 -30.75 -1.41 -13.89
CA ILE A 437 -32.03 -1.81 -14.48
C ILE A 437 -32.22 -3.33 -14.36
N VAL A 438 -31.19 -4.11 -14.68
CA VAL A 438 -31.20 -5.58 -14.58
C VAL A 438 -31.44 -6.02 -13.13
N LEU A 439 -30.77 -5.40 -12.16
CA LEU A 439 -31.03 -5.62 -10.73
C LEU A 439 -32.47 -5.29 -10.35
N ALA A 440 -33.01 -4.18 -10.88
CA ALA A 440 -34.38 -3.75 -10.65
C ALA A 440 -35.43 -4.69 -11.27
N ILE A 441 -35.08 -5.48 -12.29
CA ILE A 441 -35.97 -6.48 -12.89
C ILE A 441 -35.82 -7.85 -12.22
N LEU A 442 -34.58 -8.30 -12.03
CA LEU A 442 -34.27 -9.70 -11.66
C LEU A 442 -34.30 -9.96 -10.16
N LEU A 443 -34.02 -8.95 -9.31
CA LEU A 443 -34.23 -9.16 -7.89
C LEU A 443 -35.74 -9.33 -7.64
N PRO A 444 -36.19 -10.28 -6.79
CA PRO A 444 -37.58 -10.41 -6.40
C PRO A 444 -38.00 -9.32 -5.38
N ARG A 445 -39.28 -8.91 -5.38
CA ARG A 445 -39.79 -7.98 -4.36
C ARG A 445 -39.59 -8.66 -3.01
N TRP A 446 -38.86 -8.00 -2.11
CA TRP A 446 -38.34 -8.64 -0.92
C TRP A 446 -39.48 -9.21 -0.07
N SER A 447 -39.41 -10.50 0.19
CA SER A 447 -40.20 -11.20 1.20
C SER A 447 -39.20 -11.63 2.27
N ASN A 448 -39.48 -11.31 3.54
CA ASN A 448 -38.70 -11.71 4.71
C ASN A 448 -38.74 -13.24 4.93
N GLN A 449 -38.35 -14.03 3.92
CA GLN A 449 -38.19 -15.46 4.11
C GLN A 449 -36.77 -15.72 4.61
N PRO A 450 -36.63 -16.32 5.81
CA PRO A 450 -35.33 -16.71 6.32
C PRO A 450 -34.64 -17.65 5.33
N VAL A 451 -33.32 -17.59 5.30
CA VAL A 451 -32.48 -18.49 4.50
C VAL A 451 -32.91 -19.93 4.79
N LYS A 452 -33.40 -20.65 3.78
CA LYS A 452 -33.55 -22.10 3.91
C LYS A 452 -32.15 -22.65 4.12
N GLU A 453 -31.88 -23.23 5.29
CA GLU A 453 -30.67 -24.02 5.51
C GLU A 453 -30.57 -25.01 4.35
N ALA A 454 -29.58 -24.77 3.47
CA ALA A 454 -29.36 -25.61 2.31
C ALA A 454 -28.87 -26.96 2.82
N SER A 455 -29.79 -27.91 3.00
CA SER A 455 -29.50 -29.32 3.17
C SER A 455 -29.02 -29.88 1.82
N ILE A 456 -27.80 -29.53 1.45
CA ILE A 456 -27.12 -30.20 0.34
C ILE A 456 -26.92 -31.65 0.78
N PRO A 457 -27.41 -32.65 0.01
CA PRO A 457 -27.24 -34.04 0.37
C PRO A 457 -25.75 -34.34 0.48
N VAL A 458 -25.31 -34.71 1.69
CA VAL A 458 -23.99 -35.26 1.93
C VAL A 458 -23.82 -36.40 0.95
N ALA A 459 -22.90 -36.26 -0.01
CA ALA A 459 -22.57 -37.33 -0.93
C ALA A 459 -22.19 -38.54 -0.09
N LYS A 460 -23.01 -39.60 -0.13
CA LYS A 460 -22.70 -40.89 0.50
C LYS A 460 -21.28 -41.27 0.08
N GLU A 461 -20.38 -41.32 1.05
CA GLU A 461 -19.11 -42.02 0.87
C GLU A 461 -19.46 -43.44 0.45
N ARG A 462 -19.06 -43.80 -0.78
CA ARG A 462 -19.06 -45.19 -1.20
C ARG A 462 -18.00 -45.89 -0.36
N THR A 463 -18.46 -46.61 0.66
CA THR A 463 -17.72 -47.66 1.37
C THR A 463 -17.20 -48.71 0.41
#